data_AF-A0A661R5Y3-F1
#
_entry.id   AF-A0A661R5Y3-F1
#
_cell.length_a   1.000
_cell.length_b   1.000
_cell.length_c   1.000
_cell.angle_alpha   90.00
_cell.angle_beta   90.00
_cell.angle_gamma   90.00
#
_symmetry.space_group_name_H-M   'P 1'
#
loop_
_entity.id
_entity.type
_entity.pdbx_description
1 polymer ?
#
loop_
_entity_poly.entity_id
_entity_poly.type
_entity_poly.pdbx_seq_one_letter_code
_entity_poly.pdbx_strand_id
1 'polypeptide(L)'
;MGGKNKAFLSLGNEQILDRLFRRFQGLFEEILLVTNEPIQYLSWDLMIVKDLFPIRCALTGIHAGLFHASAPHVFVTACDTPFLKKAMIETLLEEIEPNLDVILPVTHEGNQPLCAVYSRRCLRPIEHQLRNKDPKITKFFPKVKVKQVPEAHL
;
A
#
# COMPACT_ATOMS: atom_id res chain seq x y z
N MET A 1 -9.64 -22.72 2.96
CA MET A 1 -10.93 -22.25 3.48
C MET A 1 -10.94 -20.74 3.32
N GLY A 2 -11.36 -20.17 2.19
CA GLY A 2 -12.68 -20.31 1.58
C GLY A 2 -13.50 -19.01 1.65
N GLY A 3 -12.87 -17.86 1.91
CA GLY A 3 -13.51 -16.55 1.83
C GLY A 3 -13.41 -16.01 0.41
N LYS A 4 -14.53 -15.53 -0.14
CA LYS A 4 -14.56 -14.76 -1.40
C LYS A 4 -13.53 -13.64 -1.29
N ASN A 5 -12.59 -13.56 -2.24
CA ASN A 5 -11.58 -12.51 -2.25
C ASN A 5 -12.28 -11.14 -2.25
N LYS A 6 -12.03 -10.37 -1.18
CA LYS A 6 -12.78 -9.14 -0.88
C LYS A 6 -12.63 -8.07 -1.96
N ALA A 7 -11.53 -8.10 -2.72
CA ALA A 7 -11.31 -7.19 -3.85
C ALA A 7 -12.43 -7.27 -4.91
N PHE A 8 -13.04 -8.46 -5.08
CA PHE A 8 -14.15 -8.70 -6.01
C PHE A 8 -15.53 -8.55 -5.38
N LEU A 9 -15.62 -8.17 -4.10
CA LEU A 9 -16.93 -7.86 -3.53
C LEU A 9 -17.44 -6.58 -4.18
N SER A 10 -18.72 -6.57 -4.49
CA SER A 10 -19.39 -5.38 -4.99
C SER A 10 -19.87 -4.54 -3.82
N LEU A 11 -19.56 -3.25 -3.84
CA LEU A 11 -20.21 -2.27 -2.97
C LEU A 11 -21.24 -1.52 -3.82
N GLY A 12 -22.49 -1.98 -3.77
CA GLY A 12 -23.51 -1.58 -4.74
C GLY A 12 -23.27 -2.25 -6.10
N ASN A 13 -23.23 -1.46 -7.18
CA ASN A 13 -23.09 -1.97 -8.55
C ASN A 13 -21.64 -2.00 -9.06
N GLU A 14 -20.66 -1.67 -8.21
CA GLU A 14 -19.25 -1.54 -8.58
C GLU A 14 -18.37 -2.44 -7.69
N GLN A 15 -17.38 -3.10 -8.29
CA GLN A 15 -16.40 -3.89 -7.53
C GLN A 15 -15.49 -2.94 -6.74
N ILE A 16 -15.04 -3.35 -5.55
CA ILE A 16 -14.15 -2.53 -4.73
C ILE A 16 -12.91 -2.11 -5.51
N LEU A 17 -12.36 -3.02 -6.31
CA LEU A 17 -11.16 -2.76 -7.09
C LEU A 17 -11.38 -1.69 -8.19
N ASP A 18 -12.50 -1.75 -8.93
CA ASP A 18 -12.86 -0.71 -9.94
C ASP A 18 -12.98 0.67 -9.31
N ARG A 19 -13.60 0.72 -8.13
CA ARG A 19 -13.74 1.96 -7.36
C ARG A 19 -12.39 2.52 -6.94
N LEU A 20 -11.46 1.67 -6.48
CA LEU A 20 -10.10 2.09 -6.13
C LEU A 20 -9.37 2.66 -7.36
N PHE A 21 -9.44 2.00 -8.52
CA PHE A 21 -8.82 2.53 -9.74
C PHE A 21 -9.36 3.88 -10.14
N ARG A 22 -10.70 4.07 -10.11
CA ARG A 22 -11.28 5.39 -10.39
C ARG A 22 -10.77 6.47 -9.44
N ARG A 23 -10.48 6.13 -8.18
CA ARG A 23 -9.92 7.09 -7.21
C ARG A 23 -8.46 7.42 -7.48
N PHE A 24 -7.70 6.47 -8.01
CA PHE A 24 -6.28 6.62 -8.34
C PHE A 24 -6.05 7.30 -9.70
N GLN A 25 -7.03 7.25 -10.60
CA GLN A 25 -6.95 7.94 -11.88
C GLN A 25 -6.65 9.44 -11.71
N GLY A 26 -5.59 9.90 -12.37
CA GLY A 26 -5.12 11.28 -12.32
C GLY A 26 -4.33 11.65 -11.06
N LEU A 27 -4.11 10.73 -10.12
CA LEU A 27 -3.24 10.94 -8.96
C LEU A 27 -1.86 10.29 -9.12
N PHE A 28 -1.79 9.17 -9.84
CA PHE A 28 -0.58 8.37 -9.96
C PHE A 28 -0.24 8.13 -11.42
N GLU A 29 1.06 8.22 -11.74
CA GLU A 29 1.59 7.87 -13.06
C GLU A 29 1.62 6.35 -13.28
N GLU A 30 1.81 5.59 -12.20
CA GLU A 30 1.87 4.14 -12.20
C GLU A 30 0.97 3.54 -11.10
N ILE A 31 0.29 2.44 -11.42
CA ILE A 31 -0.51 1.68 -10.46
C ILE A 31 -0.12 0.20 -10.55
N LEU A 32 0.32 -0.35 -9.43
CA LEU A 32 0.73 -1.76 -9.30
C LEU A 32 -0.27 -2.53 -8.43
N LEU A 33 -0.62 -3.74 -8.86
CA LEU A 33 -1.38 -4.68 -8.06
C LEU A 33 -0.47 -5.83 -7.60
N VAL A 34 -0.29 -5.95 -6.29
CA VAL A 34 0.50 -7.03 -5.71
C VAL A 34 -0.41 -8.19 -5.31
N THR A 35 -0.23 -9.35 -5.94
CA THR A 35 -1.05 -10.55 -5.70
C THR A 35 -0.32 -11.84 -6.08
N ASN A 36 -0.54 -12.90 -5.32
CA ASN A 36 -0.05 -14.23 -5.66
C ASN A 36 -1.01 -15.03 -6.56
N GLU A 37 -2.17 -14.46 -6.90
CA GLU A 37 -3.21 -15.06 -7.73
C GLU A 37 -3.51 -14.20 -8.97
N PRO A 38 -2.51 -13.94 -9.85
CA PRO A 38 -2.61 -12.94 -10.93
C PRO A 38 -3.74 -13.23 -11.94
N ILE A 39 -4.05 -14.51 -12.16
CA ILE A 39 -5.10 -14.95 -13.09
C ILE A 39 -6.46 -14.33 -12.74
N GLN A 40 -6.73 -14.09 -11.45
CA GLN A 40 -8.00 -13.50 -11.00
C GLN A 40 -8.15 -12.02 -11.41
N TYR A 41 -7.06 -11.35 -11.77
CA TYR A 41 -7.02 -9.90 -12.00
C TYR A 41 -6.65 -9.51 -13.43
N LEU A 42 -6.65 -10.47 -14.37
CA LEU A 42 -6.29 -10.21 -15.78
C LEU A 42 -7.28 -9.30 -16.52
N SER A 43 -8.46 -9.07 -15.95
CA SER A 43 -9.46 -8.15 -16.51
C SER A 43 -9.12 -6.67 -16.34
N TRP A 44 -8.11 -6.34 -15.51
CA TRP A 44 -7.67 -4.97 -15.30
C TRP A 44 -6.33 -4.72 -16.01
N ASP A 45 -6.26 -3.61 -16.73
CA ASP A 45 -5.04 -3.17 -17.42
C ASP A 45 -4.05 -2.54 -16.42
N LEU A 46 -3.29 -3.38 -15.73
CA LEU A 46 -2.38 -2.97 -14.65
C LEU A 46 -1.11 -3.80 -14.65
N MET A 47 -0.07 -3.23 -14.05
CA MET A 47 1.10 -4.01 -13.69
C MET A 47 0.77 -4.91 -12.49
N ILE A 48 0.70 -6.22 -12.73
CA ILE A 48 0.50 -7.22 -11.69
C ILE A 48 1.84 -7.83 -11.30
N VAL A 49 2.19 -7.76 -10.02
CA VAL A 49 3.43 -8.32 -9.48
C VAL A 49 3.14 -9.30 -8.34
N LYS A 50 4.06 -10.22 -8.09
CA LYS A 50 3.96 -11.21 -7.01
C LYS A 50 4.85 -10.84 -5.84
N ASP A 51 4.57 -11.42 -4.67
CA ASP A 51 5.49 -11.36 -3.55
C ASP A 51 6.86 -11.95 -3.95
N LEU A 52 7.94 -11.29 -3.52
CA LEU A 52 9.32 -11.75 -3.73
C LEU A 52 9.84 -12.63 -2.58
N PHE A 53 9.04 -12.77 -1.51
CA PHE A 53 9.36 -13.56 -0.34
C PHE A 53 8.30 -14.65 -0.13
N PRO A 54 8.67 -15.83 0.40
CA PRO A 54 7.73 -16.94 0.57
C PRO A 54 6.75 -16.75 1.74
N ILE A 55 7.06 -15.86 2.70
CA ILE A 55 6.17 -15.55 3.81
C ILE A 55 4.97 -14.74 3.28
N ARG A 56 3.74 -15.15 3.63
CA ARG A 56 2.55 -14.42 3.23
C ARG A 56 2.17 -13.40 4.31
N CYS A 57 2.50 -12.13 4.10
CA CYS A 57 2.06 -11.05 4.98
C CYS A 57 1.99 -9.73 4.22
N ALA A 58 1.32 -8.72 4.79
CA ALA A 58 1.20 -7.41 4.16
C ALA A 58 2.56 -6.75 3.87
N LEU A 59 3.57 -7.03 4.70
CA LEU A 59 4.92 -6.48 4.54
C LEU A 59 5.63 -6.98 3.27
N THR A 60 5.37 -8.21 2.81
CA THR A 60 5.91 -8.69 1.52
C THR A 60 5.24 -8.00 0.35
N GLY A 61 3.95 -7.68 0.48
CA GLY A 61 3.23 -6.90 -0.51
C GLY A 61 3.83 -5.49 -0.67
N ILE A 62 4.10 -4.82 0.45
CA ILE A 62 4.78 -3.51 0.46
C ILE A 62 6.17 -3.62 -0.19
N HIS A 63 6.95 -4.63 0.18
CA HIS A 63 8.28 -4.86 -0.40
C HIS A 63 8.23 -5.04 -1.92
N ALA A 64 7.36 -5.93 -2.42
CA ALA A 64 7.25 -6.20 -3.84
C ALA A 64 6.78 -4.96 -4.62
N GLY A 65 5.79 -4.22 -4.09
CA GLY A 65 5.35 -2.95 -4.67
C GLY A 65 6.50 -1.94 -4.79
N LEU A 66 7.25 -1.72 -3.70
CA LEU A 66 8.40 -0.81 -3.69
C LEU A 66 9.56 -1.26 -4.60
N PHE A 67 9.73 -2.57 -4.77
CA PHE A 67 10.78 -3.14 -5.60
C PHE A 67 10.50 -2.84 -7.08
N HIS A 68 9.26 -3.05 -7.51
CA HIS A 68 8.82 -2.88 -8.90
C HIS A 68 8.44 -1.44 -9.28
N ALA A 69 8.10 -0.59 -8.31
CA ALA A 69 7.79 0.81 -8.56
C ALA A 69 8.97 1.56 -9.20
N SER A 70 8.66 2.43 -10.15
CA SER A 70 9.63 3.32 -10.78
C SER A 70 9.85 4.59 -9.96
N ALA A 71 8.81 5.09 -9.30
CA ALA A 71 8.83 6.31 -8.51
C ALA A 71 9.61 6.15 -7.17
N PRO A 72 10.24 7.22 -6.64
CA PRO A 72 10.98 7.17 -5.38
C PRO A 72 10.08 6.96 -4.14
N HIS A 73 8.82 7.38 -4.23
CA HIS A 73 7.79 7.25 -3.20
C HIS A 73 6.54 6.61 -3.80
N VAL A 74 5.88 5.75 -3.03
CA VAL A 74 4.72 4.97 -3.45
C VAL A 74 3.65 5.05 -2.39
N PHE A 75 2.43 5.43 -2.77
CA PHE A 75 1.27 5.26 -1.90
C PHE A 75 0.83 3.79 -1.88
N VAL A 76 0.67 3.24 -0.69
CA VAL A 76 0.27 1.85 -0.48
C VAL A 76 -1.10 1.81 0.17
N THR A 77 -2.00 1.01 -0.41
CA THR A 77 -3.23 0.61 0.28
C THR A 77 -3.57 -0.87 0.10
N ALA A 78 -4.37 -1.41 1.02
CA ALA A 78 -4.96 -2.73 0.87
C ALA A 78 -6.10 -2.72 -0.16
N CYS A 79 -6.33 -3.83 -0.85
CA CYS A 79 -7.40 -3.93 -1.86
C CYS A 79 -8.82 -3.97 -1.27
N ASP A 80 -8.98 -4.02 0.05
CA ASP A 80 -10.26 -4.06 0.76
C ASP A 80 -10.59 -2.75 1.50
N THR A 81 -10.13 -1.61 0.97
CA THR A 81 -10.37 -0.25 1.52
C THR A 81 -11.38 0.57 0.68
N PRO A 82 -12.66 0.15 0.56
CA PRO A 82 -13.62 0.77 -0.37
C PRO A 82 -13.97 2.23 -0.04
N PHE A 83 -13.74 2.65 1.21
CA PHE A 83 -14.05 4.00 1.69
C PHE A 83 -12.86 4.96 1.61
N LEU A 84 -11.77 4.56 0.94
CA LEU A 84 -10.63 5.41 0.69
C LEU A 84 -11.07 6.71 -0.03
N LYS A 85 -10.76 7.85 0.58
CA LYS A 85 -11.10 9.18 0.08
C LYS A 85 -9.94 9.75 -0.73
N LYS A 86 -10.26 10.37 -1.87
CA LYS A 86 -9.27 11.02 -2.74
C LYS A 86 -8.50 12.12 -2.00
N ALA A 87 -9.20 12.99 -1.28
CA ALA A 87 -8.61 14.09 -0.50
C ALA A 87 -7.55 13.60 0.50
N MET A 88 -7.82 12.50 1.20
CA MET A 88 -6.85 11.93 2.14
C MET A 88 -5.57 11.46 1.43
N ILE A 89 -5.69 10.87 0.23
CA ILE A 89 -4.53 10.49 -0.57
C ILE A 89 -3.74 11.76 -0.94
N GLU A 90 -4.43 12.80 -1.44
CA GLU A 90 -3.82 14.08 -1.81
C GLU A 90 -3.07 14.70 -0.62
N THR A 91 -3.68 14.77 0.57
CA THR A 91 -3.00 15.23 1.79
C THR A 91 -1.72 14.45 2.05
N LEU A 92 -1.74 13.11 2.00
CA LEU A 92 -0.54 12.30 2.25
C LEU A 92 0.55 12.52 1.20
N LEU A 93 0.17 12.81 -0.05
CA LEU A 93 1.10 13.13 -1.13
C LEU A 93 1.72 14.52 -0.98
N GLU A 94 0.97 15.50 -0.46
CA GLU A 94 1.49 16.86 -0.18
C GLU A 94 2.56 16.86 0.93
N GLU A 95 2.53 15.88 1.83
CA GLU A 95 3.51 15.74 2.91
C GLU A 95 4.84 15.11 2.45
N ILE A 96 5.00 14.77 1.16
CA ILE A 96 6.20 14.13 0.61
C ILE A 96 7.38 15.09 0.62
N GLU A 97 8.44 14.68 1.33
CA GLU A 97 9.73 15.35 1.34
C GLU A 97 10.86 14.34 0.99
N PRO A 98 11.91 14.76 0.26
CA PRO A 98 12.98 13.85 -0.17
C PRO A 98 13.69 13.09 0.95
N ASN A 99 13.71 13.64 2.16
CA ASN A 99 14.35 13.07 3.35
C ASN A 99 13.43 12.12 4.13
N LEU A 100 12.14 12.01 3.81
CA LEU A 100 11.20 11.13 4.50
C LEU A 100 11.10 9.77 3.83
N ASP A 101 10.94 8.74 4.66
CA ASP A 101 10.84 7.35 4.21
C ASP A 101 9.43 6.80 4.35
N VAL A 102 8.67 7.23 5.36
CA VAL A 102 7.27 6.84 5.57
C VAL A 102 6.45 8.06 5.98
N ILE A 103 5.31 8.26 5.33
CA ILE A 103 4.27 9.21 5.74
C ILE A 103 3.09 8.39 6.20
N LEU A 104 2.87 8.39 7.51
CA LEU A 104 1.99 7.47 8.20
C LEU A 104 0.79 8.21 8.78
N PRO A 105 -0.42 8.03 8.24
CA PRO A 105 -1.61 8.50 8.90
C PRO A 105 -1.83 7.76 10.23
N VAL A 106 -2.25 8.52 11.23
CA VAL A 106 -2.57 8.04 12.57
C VAL A 106 -4.00 8.47 12.91
N THR A 107 -4.87 7.48 13.09
CA THR A 107 -6.26 7.68 13.49
C THR A 107 -6.45 7.35 14.95
N HIS A 108 -7.66 7.58 15.48
CA HIS A 108 -8.05 7.10 16.81
C HIS A 108 -7.89 5.57 16.99
N GLU A 109 -7.95 4.79 15.91
CA GLU A 109 -7.69 3.34 15.91
C GLU A 109 -6.19 3.00 15.88
N GLY A 110 -5.34 3.99 15.65
CA GLY A 110 -3.89 3.90 15.63
C GLY A 110 -3.28 4.08 14.23
N ASN A 111 -2.11 3.49 14.05
CA ASN A 111 -1.33 3.61 12.81
C ASN A 111 -2.03 2.93 11.64
N GLN A 112 -2.06 3.58 10.47
CA GLN A 112 -2.64 3.05 9.24
C GLN A 112 -1.56 2.72 8.19
N PRO A 113 -0.71 1.70 8.39
CA PRO A 113 0.40 1.39 7.49
C PRO A 113 -0.03 0.84 6.12
N LEU A 114 -1.30 0.45 5.97
CA LEU A 114 -1.88 0.05 4.68
C LEU A 114 -2.73 1.18 4.09
N CYS A 115 -2.38 2.41 4.41
CA CYS A 115 -2.88 3.63 3.80
C CYS A 115 -1.81 4.72 3.96
N ALA A 116 -0.59 4.46 3.50
CA ALA A 116 0.58 5.29 3.80
C ALA A 116 1.49 5.44 2.58
N VAL A 117 2.30 6.49 2.56
CA VAL A 117 3.34 6.66 1.53
C VAL A 117 4.64 6.06 2.05
N TYR A 118 5.32 5.30 1.19
CA TYR A 118 6.59 4.65 1.47
C TYR A 118 7.62 5.03 0.41
N SER A 119 8.82 5.41 0.85
CA SER A 119 9.98 5.54 -0.03
C SER A 119 10.55 4.16 -0.38
N ARG A 120 11.11 4.03 -1.58
CA ARG A 120 11.92 2.86 -1.98
C ARG A 120 13.11 2.60 -1.05
N ARG A 121 13.57 3.60 -0.28
CA ARG A 121 14.58 3.41 0.77
C ARG A 121 14.14 2.43 1.87
N CYS A 122 12.84 2.18 2.02
CA CYS A 122 12.31 1.18 2.94
C CYS A 122 12.64 -0.27 2.55
N LEU A 123 13.07 -0.54 1.29
CA LEU A 123 13.38 -1.89 0.82
C LEU A 123 14.36 -2.62 1.75
N ARG A 124 15.52 -2.04 2.04
CA ARG A 124 16.56 -2.70 2.86
C ARG A 124 16.09 -2.98 4.31
N PRO A 125 15.51 -2.01 5.04
CA PRO A 125 14.93 -2.28 6.37
C PRO A 125 13.86 -3.38 6.36
N ILE A 126 12.98 -3.38 5.36
CA ILE A 126 11.92 -4.38 5.21
C ILE A 126 12.52 -5.76 4.93
N GLU A 127 13.46 -5.89 3.99
CA GLU A 127 14.14 -7.15 3.67
C GLU A 127 14.83 -7.76 4.89
N HIS A 128 15.53 -6.92 5.66
CA HIS A 128 16.17 -7.37 6.90
C HIS A 128 15.14 -7.92 7.89
N GLN A 129 13.99 -7.25 8.02
CA GLN A 129 12.92 -7.70 8.91
C GLN A 129 12.27 -9.02 8.44
N LEU A 130 12.01 -9.15 7.14
CA LEU A 130 11.45 -10.36 6.55
C LEU A 130 12.38 -11.57 6.71
N ARG A 131 13.70 -11.38 6.56
CA ARG A 131 14.71 -12.43 6.82
C ARG A 131 14.70 -12.91 8.27
N ASN A 132 14.37 -12.02 9.21
CA ASN A 132 14.24 -12.35 10.63
C ASN A 132 12.85 -12.88 11.01
N LYS A 133 11.96 -13.14 10.03
CA LYS A 133 10.60 -13.67 10.22
C LYS A 133 9.71 -12.80 11.13
N ASP A 134 9.92 -11.48 11.15
CA ASP A 134 9.03 -10.53 11.83
C ASP A 134 8.12 -9.85 10.78
N PRO A 135 6.83 -10.24 10.65
CA PRO A 135 5.97 -9.71 9.58
C PRO A 135 5.31 -8.37 9.92
N LYS A 136 5.49 -7.83 11.12
CA LYS A 136 4.72 -6.65 11.57
C LYS A 136 5.26 -5.37 10.90
N ILE A 137 4.45 -4.73 10.06
CA ILE A 137 4.88 -3.56 9.25
C ILE A 137 5.57 -2.48 10.09
N THR A 138 5.02 -2.14 11.26
CA THR A 138 5.55 -1.03 12.07
C THR A 138 6.91 -1.30 12.73
N LYS A 139 7.44 -2.52 12.66
CA LYS A 139 8.69 -2.90 13.36
C LYS A 139 9.96 -2.35 12.71
N PHE A 140 9.93 -1.98 11.42
CA PHE A 140 11.08 -1.36 10.77
C PHE A 140 11.09 0.16 10.92
N PHE A 141 10.00 0.78 11.40
CA PHE A 141 9.86 2.23 11.52
C PHE A 141 11.01 2.90 12.31
N PRO A 142 11.54 2.32 13.41
CA PRO A 142 12.72 2.89 14.09
C PRO A 142 14.00 2.95 13.25
N LYS A 143 14.04 2.27 12.09
CA LYS A 143 15.20 2.22 11.18
C LYS A 143 15.07 3.20 10.00
N VAL A 144 14.01 3.99 9.95
CA VAL A 144 13.67 4.90 8.84
C VAL A 144 13.09 6.21 9.36
N LYS A 145 13.02 7.23 8.51
CA LYS A 145 12.43 8.53 8.85
C LYS A 145 10.92 8.50 8.62
N VAL A 146 10.15 8.45 9.71
CA VAL A 146 8.69 8.43 9.69
C VAL A 146 8.13 9.80 10.07
N LYS A 147 7.26 10.34 9.22
CA LYS A 147 6.38 11.48 9.53
C LYS A 147 4.98 10.95 9.82
N GLN A 148 4.42 11.33 10.96
CA GLN A 148 3.04 11.00 11.31
C GLN A 148 2.11 12.12 10.90
N VAL A 149 0.99 11.77 10.27
CA VAL A 149 -0.07 12.72 9.88
C VAL A 149 -1.30 12.41 10.74
N PRO A 150 -1.68 13.30 11.66
CA PRO A 150 -2.82 13.03 12.55
C PRO A 150 -4.15 13.11 11.78
N GLU A 151 -5.17 12.38 12.25
CA GLU A 151 -6.51 12.32 11.65
C GLU A 151 -7.15 13.69 11.38
N ALA A 152 -6.85 14.70 12.20
CA ALA A 152 -7.35 16.06 12.02
C ALA A 152 -6.86 16.75 10.73
N HIS A 153 -5.82 16.22 10.09
CA HIS A 153 -5.28 16.72 8.83
C HIS A 153 -5.67 15.85 7.62
N LEU A 154 -6.41 14.73 7.81
CA LEU A 154 -6.77 13.76 6.77
C LEU A 154 -8.13 14.02 6.09
#